data_AF-A0A2R7NLF7-F1
#
_entry.id   AF-A0A2R7NLF7-F1
#
_cell.length_a   1.000
_cell.length_b   1.000
_cell.length_c   1.000
_cell.angle_alpha   90.00
_cell.angle_beta   90.00
_cell.angle_gamma   90.00
#
_symmetry.space_group_name_H-M   'P 1'
#
loop_
_entity.id
_entity.type
_entity.pdbx_description
1 polymer ?
#
loop_
_entity_poly.entity_id
_entity_poly.type
_entity_poly.pdbx_seq_one_letter_code
_entity_poly.pdbx_strand_id
1 'polypeptide(L)'
;MTSPPRRFANTHPDVVIGNFPWYEMVWRSLRGDFKPRSEPAGGYGAFARQWTQPVDPARLAQRQQAPVITWLGHVSMLLQVAGLNVLIDPTLCDFAGPLGRFGAPRRVPAPLAP
;
A
#
# COMPACT_ATOMS: atom_id res chain seq x y z
N MET A 1 -16.07 -27.77 -27.50
CA MET A 1 -16.45 -26.67 -26.60
C MET A 1 -15.19 -26.23 -25.86
N THR A 2 -14.65 -25.06 -26.20
CA THR A 2 -13.46 -24.49 -25.59
C THR A 2 -13.83 -23.78 -24.28
N SER A 3 -13.20 -24.15 -23.17
CA SER A 3 -13.38 -23.43 -21.90
C SER A 3 -13.04 -21.94 -22.08
N PRO A 4 -13.85 -21.01 -21.53
CA PRO A 4 -13.56 -19.59 -21.65
C PRO A 4 -12.24 -19.26 -20.93
N PRO A 5 -11.46 -18.28 -21.42
CA PRO A 5 -10.20 -17.90 -20.79
C PRO A 5 -10.44 -17.43 -19.35
N ARG A 6 -9.57 -17.83 -18.41
CA ARG A 6 -9.58 -17.31 -17.02
C ARG A 6 -9.45 -15.80 -17.07
N ARG A 7 -10.57 -15.10 -16.92
CA ARG A 7 -10.60 -13.64 -16.72
C ARG A 7 -10.16 -13.35 -15.28
N PHE A 8 -9.56 -12.19 -15.08
CA PHE A 8 -9.35 -11.69 -13.73
C PHE A 8 -10.71 -11.50 -13.06
N ALA A 9 -10.95 -12.21 -11.98
CA ALA A 9 -12.15 -12.12 -11.17
C ALA A 9 -11.73 -12.02 -9.70
N ASN A 10 -12.58 -11.39 -8.89
CA ASN A 10 -12.37 -11.33 -7.45
C ASN A 10 -12.45 -12.75 -6.88
N THR A 11 -11.50 -13.15 -6.01
CA THR A 11 -11.48 -14.47 -5.38
C THR A 11 -12.69 -14.70 -4.47
N HIS A 12 -13.29 -13.61 -3.98
CA HIS A 12 -14.50 -13.62 -3.16
C HIS A 12 -15.54 -12.68 -3.76
N PRO A 13 -16.26 -13.10 -4.81
CA PRO A 13 -17.25 -12.25 -5.48
C PRO A 13 -18.44 -11.90 -4.57
N ASP A 14 -18.70 -12.73 -3.55
CA ASP A 14 -19.84 -12.56 -2.64
C ASP A 14 -19.55 -11.58 -1.49
N VAL A 15 -18.29 -11.13 -1.34
CA VAL A 15 -17.91 -10.17 -0.29
C VAL A 15 -18.27 -8.76 -0.75
N VAL A 16 -19.32 -8.21 -0.14
CA VAL A 16 -19.68 -6.79 -0.29
C VAL A 16 -18.71 -5.94 0.52
N ILE A 17 -17.95 -5.07 -0.17
CA ILE A 17 -17.06 -4.10 0.45
C ILE A 17 -17.89 -3.22 1.40
N GLY A 18 -17.54 -3.20 2.69
CA GLY A 18 -18.23 -2.45 3.73
C GLY A 18 -18.91 -3.30 4.82
N ASN A 19 -19.21 -4.58 4.54
CA ASN A 19 -19.78 -5.51 5.54
C ASN A 19 -18.77 -6.58 5.99
N PHE A 20 -17.49 -6.21 6.08
CA PHE A 20 -16.43 -7.11 6.51
C PHE A 20 -16.23 -6.98 8.03
N PRO A 21 -16.51 -8.02 8.83
CA PRO A 21 -16.34 -7.94 10.27
C PRO A 21 -14.85 -7.75 10.61
N TRP A 22 -14.51 -6.78 11.45
CA TRP A 22 -13.11 -6.50 11.79
C TRP A 22 -12.38 -7.71 12.38
N TYR A 23 -13.09 -8.60 13.09
CA TYR A 23 -12.51 -9.81 13.70
C TYR A 23 -12.02 -10.83 12.66
N GLU A 24 -12.56 -10.82 11.44
CA GLU A 24 -12.04 -11.65 10.35
C GLU A 24 -10.59 -11.29 10.03
N MET A 25 -10.20 -10.02 10.19
CA MET A 25 -8.81 -9.61 10.01
C MET A 25 -7.88 -10.26 11.03
N VAL A 26 -8.36 -10.50 12.25
CA VAL A 26 -7.62 -11.22 13.30
C VAL A 26 -7.42 -12.67 12.88
N TRP A 27 -8.48 -13.37 12.49
CA TRP A 27 -8.40 -14.77 12.04
C TRP A 27 -7.50 -14.95 10.83
N ARG A 28 -7.62 -14.07 9.83
CA ARG A 28 -6.75 -14.04 8.64
C ARG A 28 -5.28 -13.80 9.02
N SER A 29 -5.03 -12.90 9.97
CA SER A 29 -3.68 -12.65 10.48
C SER A 29 -3.10 -13.88 11.20
N LEU A 30 -3.90 -14.59 12.01
CA LEU A 30 -3.47 -15.81 12.71
C LEU A 30 -3.18 -16.97 11.76
N ARG A 31 -3.97 -17.15 10.70
CA ARG A 31 -3.70 -18.14 9.64
C ARG A 31 -2.49 -17.80 8.78
N GLY A 32 -2.01 -16.57 8.86
CA GLY A 32 -0.89 -16.09 8.04
C GLY A 32 -1.30 -15.68 6.64
N ASP A 33 -2.58 -15.34 6.40
CA ASP A 33 -3.08 -14.92 5.09
C ASP A 33 -2.36 -13.65 4.55
N PHE A 34 -1.73 -12.87 5.44
CA PHE A 34 -0.93 -11.68 5.12
C PHE A 34 0.59 -11.95 5.07
N LYS A 35 1.02 -13.19 5.26
CA LYS A 35 2.43 -13.55 5.16
C LYS A 35 2.78 -13.79 3.69
N PRO A 36 3.79 -13.10 3.15
CA PRO A 36 4.34 -13.43 1.84
C PRO A 36 4.76 -14.90 1.79
N ARG A 37 4.55 -15.57 0.65
CA ARG A 37 4.99 -16.97 0.46
C ARG A 37 6.50 -17.12 0.52
N SER A 38 7.22 -16.10 0.06
CA SER A 38 8.67 -16.01 0.08
C SER A 38 9.10 -14.55 0.18
N GLU A 39 10.31 -14.32 0.67
CA GLU A 39 10.91 -12.99 0.62
C GLU A 39 11.36 -12.62 -0.81
N PRO A 40 11.54 -11.32 -1.10
CA PRO A 40 12.24 -10.89 -2.31
C PRO A 40 13.66 -11.44 -2.36
N ALA A 41 14.24 -11.53 -3.55
CA ALA A 41 15.66 -11.85 -3.71
C ALA A 41 16.52 -10.85 -2.91
N GLY A 42 17.42 -11.36 -2.07
CA GLY A 42 18.25 -10.54 -1.18
C GLY A 42 17.54 -9.99 0.07
N GLY A 43 16.30 -10.41 0.33
CA GLY A 43 15.51 -10.02 1.49
C GLY A 43 14.97 -8.59 1.42
N TYR A 44 14.09 -8.25 2.36
CA TYR A 44 13.41 -6.95 2.37
C TYR A 44 14.36 -5.75 2.52
N GLY A 45 15.50 -5.91 3.20
CA GLY A 45 16.50 -4.85 3.34
C GLY A 45 17.22 -4.51 2.02
N ALA A 46 17.51 -5.50 1.16
CA ALA A 46 18.03 -5.23 -0.17
C ALA A 46 16.95 -4.61 -1.06
N PHE A 47 15.73 -5.15 -1.00
CA PHE A 47 14.58 -4.63 -1.73
C PHE A 47 14.34 -3.14 -1.41
N ALA A 48 14.27 -2.76 -0.14
CA ALA A 48 14.05 -1.37 0.26
C ALA A 48 15.15 -0.43 -0.24
N ARG A 49 16.43 -0.86 -0.23
CA ARG A 49 17.53 -0.05 -0.76
C ARG A 49 17.48 0.14 -2.26
N GLN A 50 17.04 -0.88 -3.00
CA GLN A 50 16.96 -0.84 -4.45
C GLN A 50 15.76 -0.02 -4.96
N TRP A 51 14.63 -0.10 -4.25
CA TRP A 51 13.34 0.39 -4.72
C TRP A 51 12.86 1.68 -4.03
N THR A 52 13.60 2.20 -3.06
CA THR A 52 13.29 3.48 -2.40
C THR A 52 14.21 4.58 -2.93
N GLN A 53 13.62 5.76 -3.14
CA GLN A 53 14.33 6.99 -3.41
C GLN A 53 14.13 7.95 -2.23
N PRO A 54 15.16 8.70 -1.80
CA PRO A 54 15.00 9.73 -0.79
C PRO A 54 14.04 10.80 -1.32
N VAL A 55 13.14 11.24 -0.44
CA VAL A 55 12.22 12.32 -0.74
C VAL A 55 12.83 13.63 -0.28
N ASP A 56 12.69 14.68 -1.09
CA ASP A 56 13.06 16.05 -0.71
C ASP A 56 11.88 16.75 0.00
N PRO A 57 11.93 16.96 1.32
CA PRO A 57 10.82 17.55 2.07
C PRO A 57 10.56 19.01 1.67
N ALA A 58 11.60 19.75 1.29
CA ALA A 58 11.46 21.15 0.89
C ALA A 58 10.70 21.25 -0.44
N ARG A 59 10.97 20.33 -1.38
CA ARG A 59 10.22 20.23 -2.63
C ARG A 59 8.75 19.84 -2.41
N LEU A 60 8.47 18.91 -1.50
CA LEU A 60 7.10 18.50 -1.18
C LEU A 60 6.28 19.62 -0.52
N ALA A 61 6.93 20.48 0.27
CA ALA A 61 6.27 21.61 0.91
C ALA A 61 5.86 22.70 -0.09
N GLN A 62 6.52 22.77 -1.25
CA GLN A 62 6.21 23.75 -2.30
C GLN A 62 5.01 23.30 -3.13
N ARG A 63 4.02 24.19 -3.31
CA ARG A 63 2.89 23.96 -4.22
C ARG A 63 3.36 24.06 -5.67
N GLN A 64 3.10 23.03 -6.46
CA GLN A 64 3.51 22.96 -7.87
C GLN A 64 2.36 23.42 -8.77
N GLN A 65 2.67 24.22 -9.78
CA GLN A 65 1.70 24.61 -10.82
C GLN A 65 1.57 23.50 -11.87
N ALA A 66 2.71 23.01 -12.37
CA ALA A 66 2.76 21.84 -13.24
C ALA A 66 2.45 20.55 -12.45
N PRO A 67 1.83 19.54 -13.07
CA PRO A 67 1.59 18.26 -12.42
C PRO A 67 2.89 17.57 -11.99
N VAL A 68 2.98 17.24 -10.71
CA VAL A 68 4.06 16.45 -10.11
C VAL A 68 3.44 15.34 -9.28
N ILE A 69 3.88 14.11 -9.49
CA ILE A 69 3.45 12.95 -8.71
C ILE A 69 4.64 12.45 -7.89
N THR A 70 4.45 12.34 -6.58
CA THR A 70 5.37 11.66 -5.67
C THR A 70 4.70 10.38 -5.19
N TRP A 71 5.30 9.23 -5.49
CA TRP A 71 4.87 7.95 -4.94
C TRP A 71 5.38 7.80 -3.51
N LEU A 72 4.47 7.59 -2.57
CA LEU A 72 4.76 7.50 -1.13
C LEU A 72 4.76 6.04 -0.63
N GLY A 73 4.72 5.08 -1.55
CA GLY A 73 4.69 3.65 -1.29
C GLY A 73 3.27 3.06 -1.29
N HIS A 74 3.19 1.75 -1.57
CA HIS A 74 1.92 1.04 -1.79
C HIS A 74 1.06 1.74 -2.86
N VAL A 75 -0.17 2.13 -2.55
CA VAL A 75 -1.05 2.93 -3.43
C VAL A 75 -1.08 4.41 -3.03
N SER A 76 -0.30 4.81 -2.03
CA SER A 76 -0.26 6.19 -1.55
C SER A 76 0.53 7.10 -2.49
N MET A 77 -0.10 8.17 -2.94
CA MET A 77 0.52 9.14 -3.86
C MET A 77 0.17 10.57 -3.45
N LEU A 78 1.12 11.48 -3.58
CA LEU A 78 0.87 12.91 -3.56
C LEU A 78 0.88 13.44 -4.99
N LEU A 79 -0.24 13.98 -5.45
CA LEU A 79 -0.35 14.74 -6.69
C LEU A 79 -0.34 16.23 -6.36
N GLN A 80 0.60 16.96 -6.94
CA GLN A 80 0.64 18.41 -6.87
C GLN A 80 0.35 19.00 -8.26
N VAL A 81 -0.68 19.82 -8.38
CA VAL A 81 -1.12 20.37 -9.68
C VAL A 81 -1.93 21.65 -9.47
N ALA A 82 -1.71 22.67 -10.30
CA ALA A 82 -2.43 23.95 -10.22
C ALA A 82 -2.41 24.57 -8.80
N GLY A 83 -1.30 24.42 -8.08
CA GLY A 83 -1.16 24.89 -6.70
C GLY A 83 -1.84 24.01 -5.63
N LEU A 84 -2.50 22.92 -6.02
CA LEU A 84 -3.18 21.98 -5.12
C LEU A 84 -2.25 20.83 -4.71
N ASN A 85 -2.57 20.21 -3.58
CA ASN A 85 -1.94 18.99 -3.06
C ASN A 85 -3.08 18.01 -2.81
N VAL A 86 -3.10 16.92 -3.56
CA VAL A 86 -4.09 15.85 -3.46
C VAL A 86 -3.38 14.61 -2.96
N LEU A 87 -3.76 14.16 -1.76
CA LEU A 87 -3.24 12.93 -1.18
C LEU A 87 -4.20 11.78 -1.50
N ILE A 88 -3.70 10.77 -2.20
CA ILE A 88 -4.45 9.60 -2.66
C ILE A 88 -4.11 8.44 -1.73
N ASP A 89 -5.15 7.75 -1.24
CA ASP A 89 -5.09 6.55 -0.37
C ASP A 89 -3.99 6.62 0.70
N PRO A 90 -4.09 7.51 1.71
CA PRO A 90 -3.02 7.76 2.66
C PRO A 90 -2.79 6.58 3.62
N THR A 91 -1.81 5.73 3.31
CA THR A 91 -1.47 4.53 4.08
C THR A 91 -0.04 4.60 4.64
N LEU A 92 0.29 5.67 5.37
CA LEU A 92 1.64 5.90 5.90
C LEU A 92 1.95 5.19 7.23
N CYS A 93 1.00 4.41 7.77
CA CYS A 93 1.18 3.62 8.98
C CYS A 93 2.06 2.36 8.75
N ASP A 94 2.52 1.79 9.86
CA ASP A 94 3.32 0.56 9.88
C ASP A 94 2.51 -0.72 9.63
N PHE A 95 1.18 -0.67 9.73
CA PHE A 95 0.31 -1.83 9.61
C PHE A 95 -0.95 -1.53 8.80
N ALA A 96 -1.24 -2.42 7.85
CA ALA A 96 -2.48 -2.42 7.08
C ALA A 96 -3.53 -3.32 7.76
N GLY A 97 -4.27 -2.73 8.70
CA GLY A 97 -5.43 -3.38 9.33
C GLY A 97 -5.82 -2.78 10.69
N PRO A 98 -6.84 -3.35 11.36
CA PRO A 98 -7.44 -2.74 12.55
C PRO A 98 -6.45 -2.69 13.72
N LEU A 99 -6.58 -1.62 14.52
CA LEU A 99 -5.80 -1.37 15.74
C LEU A 99 -4.28 -1.29 15.53
N GLY A 100 -3.80 -1.19 14.28
CA GLY A 100 -2.37 -1.11 13.95
C GLY A 100 -1.56 -2.34 14.34
N ARG A 101 -2.22 -3.50 14.54
CA ARG A 101 -1.58 -4.74 15.01
C ARG A 101 -2.02 -5.98 14.26
N PHE A 102 -3.22 -5.99 13.72
CA PHE A 102 -3.78 -7.12 12.99
C PHE A 102 -3.77 -6.81 11.50
N GLY A 103 -3.15 -7.66 10.69
CA GLY A 103 -3.01 -7.43 9.25
C GLY A 103 -1.56 -7.49 8.78
N ALA A 104 -1.30 -6.91 7.61
CA ALA A 104 0.03 -6.94 7.00
C ALA A 104 0.91 -5.83 7.58
N PRO A 105 2.09 -6.14 8.16
CA PRO A 105 3.07 -5.12 8.47
C PRO A 105 3.68 -4.55 7.18
N ARG A 106 3.95 -3.26 7.19
CA ARG A 106 4.73 -2.58 6.17
C ARG A 106 6.16 -3.16 6.18
N ARG A 107 6.64 -3.59 5.00
CA ARG A 107 7.97 -4.19 4.83
C ARG A 107 9.03 -3.21 4.29
N VAL A 108 8.58 -2.12 3.68
CA VAL A 108 9.43 -1.01 3.22
C VAL A 108 9.00 0.24 4.01
N PRO A 109 9.90 0.89 4.76
CA PRO A 109 9.57 2.04 5.60
C PRO A 109 8.81 3.13 4.85
N ALA A 110 7.97 3.89 5.56
CA ALA A 110 7.35 5.06 4.97
C ALA A 110 8.42 6.10 4.60
N PRO A 111 8.29 6.77 3.46
CA PRO A 111 9.25 7.81 3.07
C PRO A 111 9.10 9.08 3.89
N LEU A 112 7.99 9.22 4.63
CA LEU A 112 7.65 10.33 5.50
C LEU A 112 7.25 9.75 6.86
N ALA A 113 7.78 10.34 7.93
CA ALA A 113 7.37 10.08 9.31
C ALA A 113 6.81 11.39 9.90
N PRO A 114 5.95 11.31 10.93
CA PRO A 114 5.44 12.50 11.64
C PRO A 114 6.53 13.40 12.21
#